data_AF-A0A2D6PUM2-F1
#
_entry.id   AF-A0A2D6PUM2-F1
#
_cell.length_a   1.000
_cell.length_b   1.000
_cell.length_c   1.000
_cell.angle_alpha   90.00
_cell.angle_beta   90.00
_cell.angle_gamma   90.00
#
_symmetry.space_group_name_H-M   'P 1'
#
loop_
_entity.id
_entity.type
_entity.pdbx_description
1 polymer ?
#
loop_
_entity_poly.entity_id
_entity_poly.type
_entity_poly.pdbx_seq_one_letter_code
_entity_poly.pdbx_strand_id
1 'polypeptide(L)'
;MRTLISCLLIGIAAVGQQSTSDLEARVRELESRASRADALAARVFDLERQLAGHEARAAGEALEEAINVLLATQDDAVVAHARKAQSLTIGGQLRLRAEYRLVSRYQAANPSTTDEDMVIQRTRINFDARVHEHIRIFAEIQDSRLWGEEMSVTTDLMGVDLHQGYIDFEQALGTPFTVRSGRFELKLWNQRLISPLDWHPVGRAWDGVLVFGKPSEDWLLHAGYHLIAEGGAIDSDQDTDLYWTAATYTGAENHELGAAFFWLHADTPPAADPALR
;
A
#
# COMPACT_ATOMS: atom_id res chain seq x y z
N MET A 1 4.83 8.68 -76.77
CA MET A 1 5.34 7.79 -75.71
C MET A 1 5.93 8.54 -74.52
N ARG A 2 6.70 9.63 -74.72
CA ARG A 2 7.24 10.46 -73.62
C ARG A 2 6.19 11.18 -72.75
N THR A 3 5.04 11.57 -73.31
CA THR A 3 4.00 12.34 -72.58
C THR A 3 3.15 11.49 -71.63
N LEU A 4 2.92 10.21 -71.94
CA LEU A 4 2.14 9.28 -71.11
C LEU A 4 2.93 8.79 -69.89
N ILE A 5 4.26 8.67 -70.01
CA ILE A 5 5.15 8.27 -68.91
C ILE A 5 5.29 9.40 -67.88
N SER A 6 5.31 10.67 -68.30
CA SER A 6 5.31 11.82 -67.39
C SER A 6 4.02 11.95 -66.57
N CYS A 7 2.84 11.70 -67.15
CA CYS A 7 1.58 11.74 -66.40
C CYS A 7 1.47 10.59 -65.37
N LEU A 8 1.98 9.40 -65.68
CA LEU A 8 1.98 8.26 -64.75
C LEU A 8 2.95 8.47 -63.58
N LEU A 9 4.14 9.04 -63.83
CA LEU A 9 5.11 9.39 -62.79
C LEU A 9 4.62 10.51 -61.86
N ILE A 10 3.90 11.50 -62.40
CA ILE A 10 3.29 12.57 -61.59
C ILE A 10 2.13 12.02 -60.73
N GLY A 11 1.31 11.11 -61.28
CA GLY A 11 0.22 10.46 -60.54
C GLY A 11 0.72 9.56 -59.39
N ILE A 12 1.79 8.79 -59.60
CA ILE A 12 2.40 7.94 -58.57
C ILE A 12 3.08 8.79 -57.48
N ALA A 13 3.75 9.90 -57.86
CA ALA A 13 4.35 10.83 -56.91
C ALA A 13 3.30 11.57 -56.06
N ALA A 14 2.17 11.97 -56.66
CA ALA A 14 1.08 12.64 -55.95
C ALA A 14 0.34 11.71 -54.97
N VAL A 15 0.08 10.45 -55.36
CA VAL A 15 -0.53 9.44 -54.48
C VAL A 15 0.42 9.05 -53.34
N GLY A 16 1.74 8.97 -53.60
CA GLY A 16 2.76 8.76 -52.57
C GLY A 16 2.84 9.92 -51.57
N GLN A 17 2.83 11.17 -52.04
CA GLN A 17 2.83 12.37 -51.19
C GLN A 17 1.57 12.50 -50.33
N GLN A 18 0.41 12.14 -50.87
CA GLN A 18 -0.86 12.21 -50.14
C GLN A 18 -0.91 11.16 -49.01
N SER A 19 -0.44 9.94 -49.28
CA SER A 19 -0.33 8.86 -48.28
C SER A 19 0.69 9.18 -47.17
N THR A 20 1.85 9.77 -47.50
CA THR A 20 2.82 10.19 -46.49
C THR A 20 2.29 11.35 -45.63
N SER A 21 1.57 12.30 -46.22
CA SER A 21 1.01 13.43 -45.47
C SER A 21 -0.07 13.02 -44.46
N ASP A 22 -0.87 12.01 -44.81
CA ASP A 22 -1.89 11.42 -43.92
C ASP A 22 -1.25 10.61 -42.78
N LEU A 23 -0.17 9.88 -43.08
CA LEU A 23 0.60 9.16 -42.07
C LEU A 23 1.26 10.11 -41.06
N GLU A 24 1.86 11.20 -41.53
CA GLU A 24 2.45 12.21 -40.66
C GLU A 24 1.39 12.96 -39.82
N ALA A 25 0.18 13.18 -40.36
CA ALA A 25 -0.93 13.74 -39.59
C ALA A 25 -1.35 12.80 -38.44
N ARG A 26 -1.42 11.49 -38.70
CA ARG A 26 -1.72 10.47 -37.69
C ARG A 26 -0.62 10.31 -36.66
N VAL A 27 0.65 10.39 -37.06
CA VAL A 27 1.79 10.38 -36.13
C VAL A 27 1.75 11.62 -35.23
N ARG A 28 1.53 12.82 -35.79
CA ARG A 28 1.36 14.05 -35.00
C ARG A 28 0.17 13.98 -34.04
N GLU A 29 -0.92 13.33 -34.45
CA GLU A 29 -2.09 13.10 -33.58
C GLU A 29 -1.77 12.11 -32.44
N LEU A 30 -1.04 11.03 -32.73
CA LEU A 30 -0.61 10.06 -31.73
C LEU A 30 0.41 10.66 -30.75
N GLU A 31 1.36 11.44 -31.23
CA GLU A 31 2.30 12.21 -30.39
C GLU A 31 1.54 13.21 -29.51
N SER A 32 0.54 13.90 -30.06
CA SER A 32 -0.36 14.79 -29.30
C SER A 32 -1.14 14.05 -28.22
N ARG A 33 -1.61 12.82 -28.49
CA ARG A 33 -2.33 11.99 -27.52
C ARG A 33 -1.38 11.44 -26.44
N ALA A 34 -0.16 11.04 -26.82
CA ALA A 34 0.87 10.60 -25.89
C ALA A 34 1.28 11.73 -24.94
N SER A 35 1.58 12.93 -25.46
CA SER A 35 1.91 14.09 -24.63
C SER A 35 0.75 14.52 -23.71
N ARG A 36 -0.51 14.31 -24.13
CA ARG A 36 -1.69 14.53 -23.28
C ARG A 36 -1.81 13.48 -22.18
N ALA A 37 -1.47 12.23 -22.45
CA ALA A 37 -1.45 11.16 -21.46
C ALA A 37 -0.34 11.41 -20.41
N ASP A 38 0.85 11.82 -20.85
CA ASP A 38 1.96 12.18 -19.95
C ASP A 38 1.60 13.38 -19.05
N ALA A 39 0.93 14.39 -19.61
CA ALA A 39 0.45 15.54 -18.85
C ALA A 39 -0.66 15.17 -17.84
N LEU A 40 -1.50 14.17 -18.15
CA LEU A 40 -2.52 13.67 -17.24
C LEU A 40 -1.88 12.85 -16.11
N ALA A 41 -0.91 11.98 -16.43
CA ALA A 41 -0.15 11.21 -15.44
C ALA A 41 0.60 12.13 -14.47
N ALA A 42 1.25 13.18 -14.97
CA ALA A 42 1.91 14.18 -14.12
C ALA A 42 0.92 14.93 -13.19
N ARG A 43 -0.32 15.10 -13.62
CA ARG A 43 -1.36 15.79 -12.84
C ARG A 43 -2.05 14.88 -11.82
N VAL A 44 -2.21 13.60 -12.14
CA VAL A 44 -2.62 12.56 -11.17
C VAL A 44 -1.53 12.43 -10.10
N PHE A 45 -0.27 12.38 -10.50
CA PHE A 45 0.88 12.36 -9.60
C PHE A 45 0.92 13.59 -8.66
N ASP A 46 0.69 14.80 -9.18
CA ASP A 46 0.65 16.01 -8.34
C ASP A 46 -0.56 16.03 -7.39
N LEU A 47 -1.69 15.43 -7.78
CA LEU A 47 -2.87 15.25 -6.93
C LEU A 47 -2.63 14.18 -5.85
N GLU A 48 -2.01 13.05 -6.18
CA GLU A 48 -1.59 12.02 -5.22
C GLU A 48 -0.59 12.60 -4.22
N ARG A 49 0.29 13.51 -4.64
CA ARG A 49 1.23 14.24 -3.78
C ARG A 49 0.52 15.14 -2.78
N GLN A 50 -0.45 15.90 -3.29
CA GLN A 50 -1.27 16.77 -2.46
C GLN A 50 -2.14 15.95 -1.50
N LEU A 51 -2.64 14.80 -1.94
CA LEU A 51 -3.43 13.88 -1.13
C LEU A 51 -2.58 13.23 -0.03
N ALA A 52 -1.43 12.63 -0.33
CA ALA A 52 -0.54 12.03 0.68
C ALA A 52 -0.05 13.06 1.72
N GLY A 53 0.28 14.28 1.27
CA GLY A 53 0.63 15.38 2.17
C GLY A 53 -0.56 15.86 3.02
N HIS A 54 -1.75 15.91 2.44
CA HIS A 54 -2.99 16.22 3.16
C HIS A 54 -3.40 15.10 4.10
N GLU A 55 -3.20 13.83 3.76
CA GLU A 55 -3.49 12.65 4.59
C GLU A 55 -2.53 12.55 5.77
N ALA A 56 -1.23 12.78 5.57
CA ALA A 56 -0.28 12.81 6.69
C ALA A 56 -0.58 13.96 7.66
N ARG A 57 -0.98 15.12 7.13
CA ARG A 57 -1.37 16.28 7.93
C ARG A 57 -2.72 16.08 8.61
N ALA A 58 -3.70 15.55 7.90
CA ALA A 58 -5.03 15.22 8.39
C ALA A 58 -4.96 14.08 9.40
N ALA A 59 -4.07 13.11 9.26
CA ALA A 59 -3.83 12.08 10.27
C ALA A 59 -3.24 12.69 11.54
N GLY A 60 -2.31 13.65 11.43
CA GLY A 60 -1.79 14.40 12.57
C GLY A 60 -2.85 15.28 13.25
N GLU A 61 -3.62 16.03 12.46
CA GLU A 61 -4.69 16.91 12.95
C GLU A 61 -5.88 16.11 13.49
N ALA A 62 -6.28 15.02 12.84
CA ALA A 62 -7.31 14.10 13.32
C ALA A 62 -6.86 13.32 14.55
N LEU A 63 -5.56 13.02 14.69
CA LEU A 63 -5.01 12.48 15.92
C LEU A 63 -5.09 13.50 17.05
N GLU A 64 -4.68 14.75 16.81
CA GLU A 64 -4.81 15.84 17.79
C GLU A 64 -6.28 16.11 18.14
N GLU A 65 -7.19 16.09 17.16
CA GLU A 65 -8.62 16.31 17.34
C GLU A 65 -9.30 15.13 18.03
N ALA A 66 -8.99 13.87 17.66
CA ALA A 66 -9.49 12.69 18.34
C ALA A 66 -9.00 12.64 19.80
N ILE A 67 -7.75 13.03 20.04
CA ILE A 67 -7.24 13.28 21.39
C ILE A 67 -8.11 14.36 22.06
N ASN A 68 -8.31 15.53 21.46
CA ASN A 68 -9.08 16.63 22.05
C ASN A 68 -10.57 16.31 22.29
N VAL A 69 -11.21 15.52 21.44
CA VAL A 69 -12.60 15.06 21.59
C VAL A 69 -12.72 14.00 22.68
N LEU A 70 -11.77 13.06 22.74
CA LEU A 70 -11.67 12.10 23.84
C LEU A 70 -11.41 12.83 25.19
N LEU A 71 -10.63 13.90 25.16
CA LEU A 71 -10.39 14.78 26.31
C LEU A 71 -11.61 15.62 26.71
N ALA A 72 -12.47 16.00 25.75
CA ALA A 72 -13.64 16.85 25.98
C ALA A 72 -14.88 16.07 26.45
N THR A 73 -14.90 14.74 26.31
CA THR A 73 -16.03 13.88 26.69
C THR A 73 -16.00 13.41 28.16
N GLN A 74 -14.97 13.78 28.94
CA GLN A 74 -14.86 13.43 30.35
C GLN A 74 -14.74 14.68 31.25
N ASP A 75 -15.54 14.70 32.32
CA ASP A 75 -15.61 15.74 33.36
C ASP A 75 -14.23 16.32 33.75
N ASP A 76 -14.20 17.62 34.05
CA ASP A 76 -13.04 18.47 34.34
C ASP A 76 -11.99 17.91 35.34
N ALA A 77 -12.31 16.85 36.07
CA ALA A 77 -11.38 16.13 36.95
C ALA A 77 -10.38 15.23 36.19
N VAL A 78 -10.73 14.75 34.99
CA VAL A 78 -9.85 13.89 34.15
C VAL A 78 -8.91 14.73 33.26
N VAL A 79 -9.30 15.96 32.93
CA VAL A 79 -8.49 16.93 32.17
C VAL A 79 -7.14 17.23 32.85
N ALA A 80 -7.06 17.08 34.17
CA ALA A 80 -5.81 17.17 34.92
C ALA A 80 -4.88 15.94 34.74
N HIS A 81 -5.43 14.76 34.43
CA HIS A 81 -4.68 13.52 34.18
C HIS A 81 -4.24 13.33 32.74
N ALA A 82 -4.88 14.01 31.80
CA ALA A 82 -4.70 13.78 30.37
C ALA A 82 -3.73 14.76 29.69
N ARG A 83 -3.00 15.55 30.47
CA ARG A 83 -1.86 16.33 29.99
C ARG A 83 -0.61 15.43 29.91
N LYS A 84 -0.20 15.16 28.67
CA LYS A 84 0.83 14.23 28.18
C LYS A 84 0.33 12.81 28.05
N ALA A 85 0.57 12.23 26.87
CA ALA A 85 0.70 10.78 26.77
C ALA A 85 1.57 10.30 27.94
N GLN A 86 1.08 9.32 28.70
CA GLN A 86 1.80 8.68 29.80
C GLN A 86 3.21 8.27 29.36
N SER A 87 3.34 7.88 28.09
CA SER A 87 4.61 7.75 27.40
C SER A 87 4.47 8.04 25.91
N LEU A 88 5.45 8.74 25.34
CA LEU A 88 5.67 8.82 23.90
C LEU A 88 7.06 8.22 23.60
N THR A 89 7.10 7.21 22.74
CA THR A 89 8.32 6.64 22.20
C THR A 89 8.40 6.97 20.72
N ILE A 90 9.54 7.50 20.30
CA ILE A 90 9.84 7.71 18.88
C ILE A 90 10.92 6.70 18.51
N GLY A 91 10.64 5.90 17.50
CA GLY A 91 11.55 4.89 16.99
C GLY A 91 11.70 4.99 15.48
N GLY A 92 12.51 4.11 14.92
CA GLY A 92 12.70 4.05 13.49
C GLY A 92 13.61 2.92 13.05
N GLN A 93 13.72 2.79 11.74
CA GLN A 93 14.55 1.81 11.05
C GLN A 93 15.22 2.47 9.86
N LEU A 94 16.51 2.20 9.65
CA LEU A 94 17.18 2.40 8.38
C LEU A 94 17.71 1.05 7.91
N ARG A 95 17.25 0.58 6.75
CA ARG A 95 17.67 -0.65 6.12
C ARG A 95 18.28 -0.33 4.76
N LEU A 96 19.51 -0.77 4.56
CA LEU A 96 20.16 -0.77 3.25
C LEU A 96 20.44 -2.21 2.84
N ARG A 97 20.04 -2.60 1.64
CA ARG A 97 20.21 -3.97 1.13
C ARG A 97 20.69 -3.95 -0.30
N ALA A 98 21.85 -4.52 -0.55
CA ALA A 98 22.31 -4.82 -1.90
C ALA A 98 21.88 -6.25 -2.28
N GLU A 99 21.31 -6.41 -3.47
CA GLU A 99 20.95 -7.70 -4.04
C GLU A 99 21.62 -7.88 -5.41
N TYR A 100 22.03 -9.12 -5.66
CA TYR A 100 22.50 -9.56 -6.96
C TYR A 100 21.76 -10.86 -7.30
N ARG A 101 20.97 -10.83 -8.37
CA ARG A 101 20.07 -11.91 -8.76
C ARG A 101 20.48 -12.44 -10.13
N LEU A 102 20.86 -13.71 -10.16
CA LEU A 102 21.24 -14.45 -11.38
C LEU A 102 19.99 -14.97 -12.11
N VAL A 103 19.07 -14.08 -12.48
CA VAL A 103 17.73 -14.45 -13.00
C VAL A 103 17.84 -15.26 -14.29
N SER A 104 18.84 -14.95 -15.12
CA SER A 104 19.15 -15.67 -16.36
C SER A 104 19.37 -17.18 -16.18
N ARG A 105 19.78 -17.63 -14.99
CA ARG A 105 20.10 -19.04 -14.71
C ARG A 105 18.88 -19.91 -14.41
N TYR A 106 17.77 -19.31 -13.98
CA TYR A 106 16.56 -20.06 -13.61
C TYR A 106 15.35 -19.70 -14.50
N GLN A 107 15.45 -18.68 -15.34
CA GLN A 107 14.49 -18.34 -16.39
C GLN A 107 15.10 -18.46 -17.80
N ALA A 108 15.94 -19.47 -18.02
CA ALA A 108 16.67 -19.68 -19.28
C ALA A 108 15.79 -19.83 -20.53
N ALA A 109 14.48 -20.07 -20.36
CA ALA A 109 13.51 -20.11 -21.44
C ALA A 109 13.14 -18.73 -22.00
N ASN A 110 13.46 -17.64 -21.29
CA ASN A 110 13.24 -16.27 -21.74
C ASN A 110 14.59 -15.58 -22.08
N PRO A 111 14.95 -15.45 -23.37
CA PRO A 111 16.25 -14.91 -23.78
C PRO A 111 16.42 -13.40 -23.51
N SER A 112 15.36 -12.68 -23.12
CA SER A 112 15.45 -11.27 -22.72
C SER A 112 15.76 -11.07 -21.23
N THR A 113 15.83 -12.14 -20.44
CA THR A 113 16.08 -12.05 -19.00
C THR A 113 17.57 -11.87 -18.72
N THR A 114 17.94 -10.72 -18.17
CA THR A 114 19.29 -10.42 -17.70
C THR A 114 19.41 -10.63 -16.19
N ASP A 115 20.64 -10.76 -15.70
CA ASP A 115 20.89 -10.68 -14.26
C ASP A 115 20.54 -9.28 -13.74
N GLU A 116 20.15 -9.19 -12.47
CA GLU A 116 19.71 -7.94 -11.84
C GLU A 116 20.61 -7.62 -10.65
N ASP A 117 21.05 -6.37 -10.57
CA ASP A 117 21.71 -5.80 -9.40
C ASP A 117 20.94 -4.58 -8.89
N MET A 118 20.79 -4.50 -7.57
CA MET A 118 20.05 -3.41 -6.96
C MET A 118 20.52 -3.09 -5.55
N VAL A 119 20.40 -1.82 -5.18
CA VAL A 119 20.54 -1.36 -3.80
C VAL A 119 19.22 -0.76 -3.37
N ILE A 120 18.60 -1.38 -2.37
CA ILE A 120 17.32 -0.99 -1.80
C ILE A 120 17.58 -0.28 -0.48
N GLN A 121 16.97 0.89 -0.31
CA GLN A 121 16.96 1.63 0.94
C GLN A 121 15.53 1.70 1.46
N ARG A 122 15.35 1.40 2.75
CA ARG A 122 14.07 1.59 3.45
C ARG A 122 14.30 2.33 4.76
N THR A 123 13.59 3.44 4.94
CA THR A 123 13.56 4.21 6.18
C THR A 123 12.17 4.11 6.78
N ARG A 124 12.07 3.87 8.08
CA ARG A 124 10.80 3.99 8.83
C ARG A 124 11.01 4.87 10.03
N ILE A 125 10.01 5.68 10.36
CA ILE A 125 9.95 6.45 11.59
C ILE A 125 8.60 6.14 12.22
N ASN A 126 8.59 5.76 13.49
CA ASN A 126 7.37 5.45 14.22
C ASN A 126 7.22 6.26 15.50
N PHE A 127 5.96 6.48 15.85
CA PHE A 127 5.49 7.20 17.01
C PHE A 127 4.53 6.28 17.76
N ASP A 128 4.86 5.97 19.01
CA ASP A 128 4.09 5.10 19.88
C ASP A 128 3.71 5.87 21.15
N ALA A 129 2.43 6.22 21.26
CA ALA A 129 1.90 7.02 22.34
C ALA A 129 0.91 6.21 23.18
N ARG A 130 1.13 6.16 24.49
CA ARG A 130 0.11 5.71 25.46
C ARG A 130 -0.59 6.93 26.03
N VAL A 131 -1.81 7.19 25.61
CA VAL A 131 -2.58 8.36 26.06
C VAL A 131 -3.36 8.06 27.34
N HIS A 132 -3.71 6.80 27.57
CA HIS A 132 -4.40 6.30 28.76
C HIS A 132 -3.92 4.88 29.11
N GLU A 133 -4.26 4.38 30.29
CA GLU A 133 -3.91 2.99 30.71
C GLU A 133 -4.48 1.90 29.77
N HIS A 134 -5.54 2.23 29.03
CA HIS A 134 -6.22 1.34 28.10
C HIS A 134 -6.20 1.83 26.64
N ILE A 135 -5.49 2.92 26.34
CA ILE A 135 -5.50 3.50 24.99
C ILE A 135 -4.07 3.78 24.53
N ARG A 136 -3.70 3.11 23.44
CA ARG A 136 -2.42 3.28 22.74
C ARG A 136 -2.68 3.68 21.30
N ILE A 137 -1.87 4.59 20.79
CA ILE A 137 -1.93 5.09 19.42
C ILE A 137 -0.56 4.88 18.80
N PHE A 138 -0.53 4.34 17.60
CA PHE A 138 0.70 4.08 16.86
C PHE A 138 0.61 4.61 15.44
N ALA A 139 1.66 5.28 14.98
CA ALA A 139 1.83 5.70 13.59
C ALA A 139 3.26 5.37 13.11
N GLU A 140 3.40 4.91 11.88
CA GLU A 140 4.67 4.60 11.24
C GLU A 140 4.66 5.07 9.80
N ILE A 141 5.58 5.97 9.46
CA ILE A 141 5.83 6.45 8.10
C ILE A 141 6.98 5.63 7.53
N GLN A 142 6.86 5.24 6.26
CA GLN A 142 7.89 4.49 5.53
C GLN A 142 8.28 5.23 4.26
N ASP A 143 9.59 5.31 4.01
CA ASP A 143 10.18 5.67 2.72
C ASP A 143 10.93 4.43 2.18
N SER A 144 10.66 4.02 0.94
CA SER A 144 11.36 2.90 0.31
C SER A 144 11.79 3.27 -1.10
N ARG A 145 13.08 3.08 -1.42
CA ARG A 145 13.68 3.51 -2.68
C ARG A 145 14.65 2.47 -3.24
N LEU A 146 14.68 2.35 -4.55
CA LEU A 146 15.77 1.73 -5.29
C LEU A 146 16.78 2.80 -5.69
N TRP A 147 18.07 2.59 -5.39
CA TRP A 147 19.10 3.55 -5.78
C TRP A 147 19.20 3.64 -7.30
N GLY A 148 19.09 4.87 -7.83
CA GLY A 148 19.12 5.12 -9.27
C GLY A 148 17.79 4.85 -9.99
N GLU A 149 16.68 4.69 -9.26
CA GLU A 149 15.33 4.54 -9.85
C GLU A 149 14.86 5.77 -10.63
N GLU A 150 15.36 6.95 -10.24
CA GLU A 150 15.02 8.22 -10.85
C GLU A 150 15.72 8.38 -12.23
N MET A 151 14.93 8.61 -13.28
CA MET A 151 15.43 8.79 -14.66
C MET A 151 16.32 10.05 -14.85
N SER A 152 16.29 10.95 -13.87
CA SER A 152 17.11 12.16 -13.79
C SER A 152 17.28 12.52 -12.32
N VAL A 153 18.40 13.18 -11.97
CA VAL A 153 18.74 13.66 -10.61
C VAL A 153 17.77 14.69 -10.01
N THR A 154 16.72 15.06 -10.76
CA THR A 154 15.67 16.00 -10.34
C THR A 154 14.29 15.37 -10.32
N THR A 155 14.18 14.08 -10.62
CA THR A 155 12.89 13.35 -10.61
C THR A 155 12.61 12.94 -9.17
N ASP A 156 11.38 13.08 -8.70
CA ASP A 156 10.95 12.54 -7.40
C ASP A 156 9.88 11.49 -7.69
N LEU A 157 10.07 10.25 -7.25
CA LEU A 157 9.11 9.15 -7.46
C LEU A 157 8.14 8.96 -6.30
N MET A 158 8.16 9.83 -5.28
CA MET A 158 7.26 9.78 -4.11
C MET A 158 7.22 8.40 -3.41
N GLY A 159 8.32 8.03 -2.78
CA GLY A 159 8.43 6.76 -2.05
C GLY A 159 7.92 6.76 -0.59
N VAL A 160 7.28 7.84 -0.13
CA VAL A 160 6.87 8.05 1.26
C VAL A 160 5.38 7.74 1.45
N ASP A 161 5.05 6.87 2.40
CA ASP A 161 3.68 6.46 2.70
C ASP A 161 3.46 6.20 4.21
N LEU A 162 2.20 6.24 4.66
CA LEU A 162 1.77 5.78 5.98
C LEU A 162 1.72 4.25 5.99
N HIS A 163 2.74 3.62 6.59
CA HIS A 163 2.83 2.17 6.65
C HIS A 163 1.91 1.58 7.73
N GLN A 164 1.82 2.21 8.90
CA GLN A 164 0.87 1.83 9.96
C GLN A 164 0.29 3.07 10.62
N GLY A 165 -0.97 3.00 11.02
CA GLY A 165 -1.70 4.05 11.72
C GLY A 165 -2.91 3.45 12.41
N TYR A 166 -2.84 3.21 13.72
CA TYR A 166 -3.91 2.53 14.45
C TYR A 166 -4.05 3.00 15.90
N ILE A 167 -5.22 2.69 16.46
CA ILE A 167 -5.55 2.86 17.88
C ILE A 167 -5.86 1.49 18.46
N ASP A 168 -5.28 1.21 19.62
CA ASP A 168 -5.56 0.04 20.46
C ASP A 168 -6.38 0.48 21.67
N PHE A 169 -7.54 -0.16 21.84
CA PHE A 169 -8.29 -0.18 23.10
C PHE A 169 -7.92 -1.46 23.84
N GLU A 170 -6.94 -1.35 24.72
CA GLU A 170 -6.43 -2.46 25.54
C GLU A 170 -7.42 -2.78 26.68
N GLN A 171 -7.54 -4.07 27.02
CA GLN A 171 -8.49 -4.56 28.03
C GLN A 171 -9.93 -4.06 27.81
N ALA A 172 -10.39 -4.08 26.57
CA ALA A 172 -11.67 -3.53 26.17
C ALA A 172 -12.81 -4.09 27.03
N LEU A 173 -13.59 -3.19 27.65
CA LEU A 173 -14.71 -3.53 28.54
C LEU A 173 -14.33 -4.43 29.74
N GLY A 174 -13.09 -4.35 30.23
CA GLY A 174 -12.60 -5.17 31.35
C GLY A 174 -12.34 -6.62 30.99
N THR A 175 -12.25 -6.93 29.69
CA THR A 175 -11.92 -8.27 29.18
C THR A 175 -10.42 -8.35 28.87
N PRO A 176 -9.82 -9.55 28.70
CA PRO A 176 -8.41 -9.67 28.31
C PRO A 176 -8.16 -9.40 26.81
N PHE A 177 -9.14 -8.80 26.12
CA PHE A 177 -9.06 -8.52 24.69
C PHE A 177 -8.66 -7.08 24.41
N THR A 178 -7.85 -6.91 23.39
CA THR A 178 -7.53 -5.61 22.78
C THR A 178 -8.30 -5.49 21.48
N VAL A 179 -8.92 -4.33 21.26
CA VAL A 179 -9.53 -3.96 19.98
C VAL A 179 -8.61 -2.96 19.29
N ARG A 180 -8.06 -3.35 18.14
CA ARG A 180 -7.23 -2.52 17.28
C ARG A 180 -8.04 -2.07 16.07
N SER A 181 -7.99 -0.78 15.75
CA SER A 181 -8.65 -0.21 14.56
C SER A 181 -7.70 0.71 13.80
N GLY A 182 -7.69 0.59 12.47
CA GLY A 182 -6.87 1.41 11.56
C GLY A 182 -6.05 0.56 10.59
N ARG A 183 -4.88 1.06 10.21
CA ARG A 183 -3.90 0.41 9.32
C ARG A 183 -2.79 -0.25 10.14
N PHE A 184 -2.59 -1.55 10.03
CA PHE A 184 -1.57 -2.25 10.81
C PHE A 184 -1.00 -3.50 10.11
N GLU A 185 0.21 -3.89 10.51
CA GLU A 185 0.78 -5.17 10.10
C GLU A 185 0.07 -6.33 10.80
N LEU A 186 -0.30 -7.37 10.03
CA LEU A 186 -0.78 -8.64 10.55
C LEU A 186 0.32 -9.69 10.51
N LYS A 187 0.47 -10.45 11.61
CA LYS A 187 1.42 -11.55 11.74
C LYS A 187 0.70 -12.75 12.35
N LEU A 188 0.42 -13.77 11.54
CA LEU A 188 -0.24 -14.98 12.00
C LEU A 188 0.64 -16.22 11.78
N TRP A 189 0.77 -17.02 12.85
CA TRP A 189 1.51 -18.30 12.91
C TRP A 189 2.86 -18.28 12.19
N ASN A 190 3.78 -17.47 12.74
CA ASN A 190 5.14 -17.32 12.21
C ASN A 190 5.17 -16.88 10.74
N GLN A 191 4.22 -16.03 10.36
CA GLN A 191 4.16 -15.44 9.02
C GLN A 191 3.88 -16.45 7.89
N ARG A 192 3.41 -17.67 8.23
CA ARG A 192 3.05 -18.68 7.23
C ARG A 192 1.69 -18.45 6.60
N LEU A 193 0.77 -17.84 7.35
CA LEU A 193 -0.60 -17.62 6.88
C LEU A 193 -0.84 -16.16 6.52
N ILE A 194 -0.51 -15.24 7.43
CA ILE A 194 -0.47 -13.80 7.16
C ILE A 194 0.88 -13.26 7.58
N SER A 195 1.53 -12.54 6.66
CA SER A 195 2.86 -11.97 6.84
C SER A 195 2.89 -10.54 6.33
N PRO A 196 3.51 -9.59 7.06
CA PRO A 196 3.74 -8.25 6.55
C PRO A 196 4.74 -8.23 5.38
N LEU A 197 5.29 -9.38 4.98
CA LEU A 197 6.28 -9.48 3.91
C LEU A 197 7.46 -8.53 4.14
N ASP A 198 8.03 -8.56 5.35
CA ASP A 198 9.06 -7.59 5.72
C ASP A 198 10.31 -7.64 4.81
N TRP A 199 10.55 -8.76 4.14
CA TRP A 199 11.60 -8.89 3.13
C TRP A 199 11.38 -7.98 1.92
N HIS A 200 10.15 -7.66 1.52
CA HIS A 200 9.91 -6.76 0.40
C HIS A 200 10.31 -5.30 0.77
N PRO A 201 10.76 -4.47 -0.19
CA PRO A 201 11.02 -3.04 0.03
C PRO A 201 9.82 -2.33 0.70
N VAL A 202 8.63 -2.52 0.13
CA VAL A 202 7.36 -2.04 0.69
C VAL A 202 6.70 -3.18 1.48
N GLY A 203 6.61 -3.05 2.80
CA GLY A 203 5.90 -4.03 3.62
C GLY A 203 4.38 -3.99 3.37
N ARG A 204 3.68 -5.07 3.72
CA ARG A 204 2.22 -5.14 3.71
C ARG A 204 1.62 -4.71 5.04
N ALA A 205 0.59 -3.88 4.97
CA ALA A 205 -0.29 -3.53 6.07
C ALA A 205 -1.75 -3.70 5.60
N TRP A 206 -2.66 -3.81 6.57
CA TRP A 206 -4.09 -4.00 6.32
C TRP A 206 -4.88 -2.93 7.05
N ASP A 207 -5.92 -2.43 6.40
CA ASP A 207 -6.91 -1.55 7.00
C ASP A 207 -8.04 -2.38 7.58
N GLY A 208 -8.46 -2.09 8.82
CA GLY A 208 -9.64 -2.71 9.39
C GLY A 208 -9.61 -2.75 10.91
N VAL A 209 -10.23 -3.80 11.46
CA VAL A 209 -10.41 -4.00 12.90
C VAL A 209 -9.94 -5.39 13.29
N LEU A 210 -9.18 -5.48 14.37
CA LEU A 210 -8.69 -6.74 14.95
C LEU A 210 -9.00 -6.78 16.44
N VAL A 211 -9.65 -7.86 16.87
CA VAL A 211 -9.82 -8.20 18.28
C VAL A 211 -8.92 -9.37 18.62
N PHE A 212 -8.06 -9.22 19.63
CA PHE A 212 -7.13 -10.27 20.02
C PHE A 212 -6.86 -10.28 21.51
N GLY A 213 -6.56 -11.44 22.08
CA GLY A 213 -6.33 -11.55 23.51
C GLY A 213 -6.24 -12.99 24.01
N LYS A 214 -5.89 -13.11 25.30
CA LYS A 214 -5.73 -14.39 25.98
C LYS A 214 -6.85 -14.59 27.01
N PRO A 215 -7.93 -15.33 26.69
CA PRO A 215 -8.98 -15.61 27.67
C PRO A 215 -8.50 -16.50 28.83
N SER A 216 -7.43 -17.28 28.63
CA SER A 216 -6.71 -18.01 29.67
C SER A 216 -5.23 -18.11 29.30
N GLU A 217 -4.38 -18.68 30.17
CA GLU A 217 -2.94 -18.82 29.91
C GLU A 217 -2.64 -19.67 28.66
N ASP A 218 -3.49 -20.66 28.38
CA ASP A 218 -3.29 -21.63 27.29
C ASP A 218 -3.85 -21.20 25.94
N TRP A 219 -4.73 -20.21 25.92
CA TRP A 219 -5.49 -19.82 24.72
C TRP A 219 -5.14 -18.42 24.26
N LEU A 220 -4.94 -18.28 22.96
CA LEU A 220 -4.80 -17.00 22.27
C LEU A 220 -5.81 -16.95 21.12
N LEU A 221 -6.71 -15.97 21.15
CA LEU A 221 -7.76 -15.81 20.15
C LEU A 221 -7.55 -14.53 19.36
N HIS A 222 -7.90 -14.59 18.07
CA HIS A 222 -7.94 -13.45 17.16
C HIS A 222 -9.23 -13.50 16.34
N ALA A 223 -9.82 -12.34 16.09
CA ALA A 223 -10.91 -12.16 15.14
C ALA A 223 -10.68 -10.83 14.40
N GLY A 224 -10.68 -10.86 13.07
CA GLY A 224 -10.36 -9.70 12.26
C GLY A 224 -11.33 -9.49 11.11
N TYR A 225 -11.50 -8.23 10.77
CA TYR A 225 -12.12 -7.73 9.55
C TYR A 225 -11.11 -6.81 8.86
N HIS A 226 -10.88 -7.00 7.57
CA HIS A 226 -10.00 -6.14 6.79
C HIS A 226 -10.60 -5.82 5.43
N LEU A 227 -10.56 -4.54 5.07
CA LEU A 227 -10.79 -4.09 3.70
C LEU A 227 -9.50 -4.35 2.92
N ILE A 228 -9.58 -5.20 1.89
CA ILE A 228 -8.41 -5.63 1.09
C ILE A 228 -8.28 -4.78 -0.17
N ALA A 229 -9.40 -4.44 -0.78
CA ALA A 229 -9.45 -3.58 -1.95
C ALA A 229 -10.79 -2.85 -1.98
N GLU A 230 -10.74 -1.57 -2.32
CA GLU A 230 -11.89 -0.73 -2.65
C GLU A 230 -11.73 -0.35 -4.11
N GLY A 231 -12.76 -0.57 -4.93
CA GLY A 231 -12.71 -0.12 -6.32
C GLY A 231 -12.63 1.41 -6.33
N GLY A 232 -11.63 1.97 -7.04
CA GLY A 232 -11.20 3.36 -6.89
C GLY A 232 -12.19 4.47 -7.30
N ALA A 233 -13.49 4.19 -7.43
CA ALA A 233 -14.54 5.19 -7.54
C ALA A 233 -15.33 5.26 -6.22
N ILE A 234 -15.69 6.47 -5.78
CA ILE A 234 -16.47 6.73 -4.54
C ILE A 234 -17.90 6.10 -4.59
N ASP A 235 -18.27 5.47 -5.70
CA ASP A 235 -19.56 4.78 -5.96
C ASP A 235 -19.33 3.40 -6.60
N SER A 236 -18.14 2.83 -6.40
CA SER A 236 -17.81 1.48 -6.79
C SER A 236 -18.37 0.50 -5.76
N ASP A 237 -19.13 -0.49 -6.21
CA ASP A 237 -19.54 -1.64 -5.40
C ASP A 237 -18.49 -2.76 -5.41
N GLN A 238 -17.25 -2.48 -5.88
CA GLN A 238 -16.19 -3.48 -5.98
C GLN A 238 -15.33 -3.51 -4.72
N ASP A 239 -15.87 -4.06 -3.65
CA ASP A 239 -15.13 -4.22 -2.41
C ASP A 239 -14.67 -5.67 -2.24
N THR A 240 -13.49 -5.83 -1.66
CA THR A 240 -12.98 -7.13 -1.22
C THR A 240 -12.71 -7.09 0.26
N ASP A 241 -13.48 -7.87 1.01
CA ASP A 241 -13.40 -7.94 2.46
C ASP A 241 -12.87 -9.28 2.92
N LEU A 242 -12.01 -9.24 3.95
CA LEU A 242 -11.50 -10.41 4.63
C LEU A 242 -12.03 -10.47 6.05
N TYR A 243 -12.79 -11.50 6.35
CA TYR A 243 -13.17 -11.87 7.71
C TYR A 243 -12.37 -13.10 8.12
N TRP A 244 -11.83 -13.10 9.33
CA TRP A 244 -11.11 -14.27 9.83
C TRP A 244 -11.17 -14.40 11.33
N THR A 245 -11.04 -15.64 11.79
CA THR A 245 -10.85 -15.97 13.20
C THR A 245 -9.72 -16.98 13.33
N ALA A 246 -8.97 -16.89 14.42
CA ALA A 246 -7.91 -17.86 14.73
C ALA A 246 -7.87 -18.13 16.23
N ALA A 247 -7.62 -19.39 16.57
CA ALA A 247 -7.38 -19.84 17.92
C ALA A 247 -6.06 -20.61 17.96
N THR A 248 -5.20 -20.26 18.91
CA THR A 248 -3.96 -20.97 19.22
C THR A 248 -4.06 -21.52 20.64
N TYR A 249 -3.73 -22.80 20.80
CA TYR A 249 -3.66 -23.51 22.06
C TYR A 249 -2.23 -23.94 22.35
N THR A 250 -1.71 -23.56 23.53
CA THR A 250 -0.34 -23.87 23.98
C THR A 250 -0.29 -24.66 25.29
N GLY A 251 -1.44 -25.16 25.79
CA GLY A 251 -1.49 -25.90 27.06
C GLY A 251 -0.93 -27.33 26.99
N ALA A 252 -0.50 -27.79 25.81
CA ALA A 252 0.18 -29.07 25.64
C ALA A 252 1.70 -28.85 25.65
N GLU A 253 2.41 -29.60 26.50
CA GLU A 253 3.86 -29.46 26.65
C GLU A 253 4.58 -29.62 25.31
N ASN A 254 5.40 -28.64 24.93
CA ASN A 254 6.15 -28.59 23.67
C ASN A 254 5.31 -28.61 22.39
N HIS A 255 4.00 -28.34 22.46
CA HIS A 255 3.11 -28.31 21.29
C HIS A 255 2.33 -27.01 21.22
N GLU A 256 2.22 -26.47 20.01
CA GLU A 256 1.31 -25.36 19.67
C GLU A 256 0.32 -25.87 18.63
N LEU A 257 -0.98 -25.81 18.96
CA LEU A 257 -2.05 -26.20 18.05
C LEU A 257 -2.82 -24.95 17.61
N GLY A 258 -2.92 -24.76 16.30
CA GLY A 258 -3.63 -23.61 15.72
C GLY A 258 -4.78 -24.06 14.82
N ALA A 259 -5.91 -23.37 14.90
CA ALA A 259 -7.01 -23.46 13.95
C ALA A 259 -7.44 -22.05 13.54
N ALA A 260 -7.75 -21.86 12.25
CA ALA A 260 -8.16 -20.58 11.71
C ALA A 260 -9.16 -20.77 10.59
N PHE A 261 -10.07 -19.83 10.48
CA PHE A 261 -11.08 -19.75 9.44
C PHE A 261 -10.94 -18.40 8.74
N PHE A 262 -10.99 -18.41 7.41
CA PHE A 262 -10.94 -17.22 6.57
C PHE A 262 -12.14 -17.24 5.63
N TRP A 263 -12.77 -16.09 5.50
CA TRP A 263 -13.81 -15.85 4.54
C TRP A 263 -13.48 -14.57 3.80
N LEU A 264 -13.19 -14.73 2.50
CA LEU A 264 -12.98 -13.63 1.59
C LEU A 264 -14.29 -13.40 0.83
N HIS A 265 -14.82 -12.20 0.94
CA HIS A 265 -16.00 -11.75 0.21
C HIS A 265 -15.56 -10.74 -0.85
N ALA A 266 -16.09 -10.89 -2.05
CA ALA A 266 -15.86 -9.95 -3.15
C ALA A 266 -17.18 -9.75 -3.88
N ASP A 267 -17.62 -8.50 -3.98
CA ASP A 267 -18.94 -8.15 -4.52
C ASP A 267 -19.04 -8.36 -6.04
N THR A 268 -17.91 -8.22 -6.76
CA THR A 268 -17.78 -8.66 -8.16
C THR A 268 -16.57 -9.57 -8.34
N PRO A 269 -16.71 -10.68 -9.10
CA PRO A 269 -15.55 -11.50 -9.45
C PRO A 269 -14.57 -10.63 -10.23
N PRO A 270 -13.24 -10.73 -9.97
CA PRO A 270 -12.25 -9.96 -10.70
C PRO A 270 -12.48 -10.18 -12.20
N ALA A 271 -12.57 -9.10 -12.96
CA ALA A 271 -12.69 -9.18 -14.41
C ALA A 271 -11.59 -10.14 -14.90
N ALA A 272 -11.97 -11.24 -15.53
CA ALA A 272 -11.01 -12.19 -16.07
C ALA A 272 -10.07 -11.41 -17.00
N ASP A 273 -8.80 -11.34 -16.64
CA ASP A 273 -7.79 -10.68 -17.46
C ASP A 273 -7.83 -11.29 -18.87
N PRO A 274 -8.17 -10.53 -19.91
CA PRO A 274 -8.17 -11.04 -21.27
C PRO A 274 -6.77 -11.49 -21.74
N ALA A 275 -5.70 -11.13 -21.03
CA ALA A 275 -4.33 -11.59 -21.30
C ALA A 275 -4.01 -13.00 -20.78
N LEU A 276 -4.93 -13.66 -20.06
CA LEU A 276 -4.77 -15.04 -19.56
C LEU A 276 -5.51 -16.11 -20.40
N ARG A 277 -5.74 -15.85 -21.69
CA ARG A 277 -6.26 -16.84 -22.65
C ARG A 277 -5.26 -17.18 -23.76
#